data_AF-A0A953ID49-F1
#
_entry.id   AF-A0A953ID49-F1
#
_cell.length_a   1.000
_cell.length_b   1.000
_cell.length_c   1.000
_cell.angle_alpha   90.00
_cell.angle_beta   90.00
_cell.angle_gamma   90.00
#
_symmetry.space_group_name_H-M   'P 1'
#
loop_
_entity.id
_entity.type
_entity.pdbx_description
1 polymer ?
#
loop_
_entity_poly.entity_id
_entity_poly.type
_entity_poly.pdbx_seq_one_letter_code
_entity_poly.pdbx_strand_id
1 'polypeptide(L)'
;SNTAVAAIFMPVLATLGSALGTGPTALMMVGALACALAFMLPVGTPPNAIVFSTGHVSIRQMIRAGFFLNLAAVATITLFGYFWIPLVWGR
;
A
#
# COMPACT_ATOMS: atom_id res chain seq x y z
N SER A 1 11.02 -0.80 4.49
CA SER A 1 10.10 -1.12 5.59
C SER A 1 8.81 -0.36 5.38
N ASN A 2 7.69 -1.06 5.36
CA ASN A 2 6.36 -0.48 5.12
C ASN A 2 5.97 0.50 6.24
N THR A 3 6.32 0.18 7.48
CA THR A 3 6.07 1.03 8.65
C THR A 3 6.83 2.36 8.59
N ALA A 4 8.08 2.34 8.11
CA ALA A 4 8.88 3.56 7.98
C ALA A 4 8.30 4.49 6.91
N VAL A 5 7.90 3.94 5.76
CA VAL A 5 7.23 4.70 4.70
C VAL A 5 5.92 5.29 5.22
N ALA A 6 5.08 4.48 5.88
CA ALA A 6 3.85 4.95 6.48
C ALA A 6 4.09 6.11 7.46
N ALA A 7 5.04 5.99 8.40
CA ALA A 7 5.34 7.04 9.37
C ALA A 7 5.71 8.39 8.73
N ILE A 8 6.40 8.37 7.59
CA ILE A 8 6.77 9.58 6.83
C ILE A 8 5.56 10.20 6.13
N PHE A 9 4.68 9.37 5.55
CA PHE A 9 3.55 9.86 4.75
C PHE A 9 2.29 10.19 5.55
N MET A 10 2.09 9.58 6.73
CA MET A 10 0.88 9.78 7.55
C MET A 10 0.57 11.25 7.85
N PRO A 11 1.54 12.11 8.25
CA PRO A 11 1.26 13.53 8.49
C PRO A 11 0.81 14.25 7.22
N VAL A 12 1.41 13.93 6.07
CA VAL A 12 1.09 14.52 4.76
C VAL A 12 -0.32 14.15 4.33
N LEU A 13 -0.70 12.88 4.51
CA LEU A 13 -2.05 12.41 4.19
C LEU A 13 -3.11 13.02 5.11
N ALA A 14 -2.77 13.23 6.39
CA ALA A 14 -3.66 13.87 7.35
C ALA A 14 -3.98 15.34 6.96
N THR A 15 -2.95 16.11 6.61
CA THR A 15 -3.13 17.51 6.19
C THR A 15 -3.87 17.58 4.85
N LEU A 16 -3.56 16.69 3.91
CA LEU A 16 -4.25 16.62 2.62
C LEU A 16 -5.73 16.26 2.77
N GLY A 17 -6.06 15.26 3.59
CA GLY A 17 -7.46 14.87 3.84
C GLY A 17 -8.27 15.98 4.53
N SER A 18 -7.61 16.81 5.34
CA SER A 18 -8.23 17.99 5.96
C SER A 18 -8.47 19.10 4.93
N ALA A 19 -7.50 19.34 4.03
CA ALA A 19 -7.61 20.33 2.96
C ALA A 19 -8.67 19.99 1.91
N LEU A 20 -8.88 18.70 1.63
CA LEU A 20 -9.87 18.21 0.67
C LEU A 20 -11.29 18.09 1.26
N GLY A 21 -11.48 18.32 2.56
CA GLY A 21 -12.78 18.21 3.23
C GLY A 21 -13.30 16.77 3.39
N THR A 22 -12.56 15.76 2.92
CA THR A 22 -12.92 14.33 3.01
C THR A 22 -12.67 13.75 4.40
N GLY A 23 -12.00 14.49 5.28
CA GLY A 23 -11.57 14.04 6.60
C GLY A 23 -10.24 13.27 6.54
N PRO A 24 -9.31 13.50 7.48
CA PRO A 24 -7.96 12.92 7.45
C PRO A 24 -7.96 11.38 7.50
N THR A 25 -8.89 10.79 8.25
CA THR A 25 -8.93 9.35 8.53
C THR A 25 -9.05 8.48 7.28
N ALA A 26 -9.90 8.89 6.33
CA ALA A 26 -10.12 8.15 5.08
C ALA A 26 -8.83 8.04 4.26
N LEU A 27 -8.17 9.17 4.03
CA LEU A 27 -6.94 9.24 3.24
C LEU A 27 -5.79 8.49 3.91
N MET A 28 -5.68 8.61 5.22
CA MET A 28 -4.66 7.91 6.02
C MET A 28 -4.87 6.40 6.00
N MET A 29 -6.11 5.90 6.06
CA MET A 29 -6.40 4.45 5.96
C MET A 29 -6.00 3.89 4.59
N VAL A 30 -6.40 4.57 3.51
CA VAL A 30 -6.03 4.18 2.14
C VAL A 30 -4.51 4.18 1.97
N GLY A 31 -3.83 5.22 2.49
CA GLY A 31 -2.37 5.30 2.46
C GLY A 31 -1.68 4.22 3.29
N ALA A 32 -2.23 3.85 4.45
CA ALA A 32 -1.72 2.76 5.28
C ALA A 32 -1.74 1.42 4.53
N LEU A 33 -2.88 1.12 3.88
CA LEU A 33 -3.05 -0.09 3.08
C LEU A 33 -2.07 -0.09 1.90
N ALA A 34 -1.91 1.05 1.20
CA ALA A 34 -0.97 1.16 0.10
C ALA A 34 0.48 0.94 0.55
N CYS A 35 0.88 1.50 1.70
CA CYS A 35 2.23 1.31 2.25
C CYS A 35 2.51 -0.16 2.64
N ALA A 36 1.49 -0.94 2.99
CA ALA A 36 1.65 -2.34 3.38
C ALA A 36 1.93 -3.28 2.19
N LEU A 37 1.65 -2.85 0.96
CA LEU A 37 1.66 -3.72 -0.23
C LEU A 37 2.92 -3.51 -1.09
N ALA A 38 4.07 -3.93 -0.55
CA ALA A 38 5.37 -3.86 -1.24
C ALA A 38 5.78 -5.23 -1.80
N PHE A 39 5.36 -5.57 -3.02
CA PHE A 39 5.56 -6.91 -3.60
C PHE A 39 6.77 -7.07 -4.54
N MET A 40 7.42 -5.98 -4.97
CA MET A 40 8.39 -6.01 -6.07
C MET A 40 9.82 -6.40 -5.68
N LEU A 41 10.22 -6.23 -4.41
CA LEU A 41 11.62 -6.39 -3.98
C LEU A 41 11.75 -7.37 -2.79
N PRO A 42 12.89 -8.07 -2.66
CA PRO A 42 13.15 -8.99 -1.55
C PRO A 42 13.13 -8.31 -0.19
N VAL A 43 13.62 -7.07 -0.13
CA VAL A 43 13.79 -6.27 1.10
C VAL A 43 12.46 -5.67 1.59
N GLY A 44 11.38 -5.83 0.84
CA GLY A 44 10.07 -5.26 1.17
C GLY A 44 9.46 -5.90 2.42
N THR A 45 9.52 -7.23 2.54
CA THR A 45 8.87 -8.01 3.61
C THR A 45 9.65 -9.31 3.89
N PRO A 46 9.61 -9.85 5.14
CA PRO A 46 10.29 -11.10 5.47
C PRO A 46 9.94 -12.30 4.55
N PRO A 47 8.67 -12.52 4.13
CA PRO A 47 8.35 -13.60 3.20
C PRO A 47 9.04 -13.50 1.84
N ASN A 48 9.14 -12.28 1.27
CA ASN A 48 9.83 -12.06 0.00
C ASN A 48 11.34 -12.33 0.11
N ALA A 49 11.95 -11.97 1.24
CA ALA A 49 13.36 -12.28 1.52
C ALA A 49 13.60 -13.80 1.65
N ILE A 50 12.70 -14.52 2.32
CA ILE A 50 12.79 -15.99 2.47
C ILE A 50 12.73 -16.67 1.10
N VAL A 51 11.77 -16.32 0.24
CA VAL A 51 11.65 -16.92 -1.10
C VAL A 51 12.88 -16.59 -1.96
N PHE A 52 13.38 -15.36 -1.92
CA PHE A 52 14.60 -14.98 -2.65
C PHE A 52 15.83 -15.78 -2.18
N SER A 53 15.94 -16.04 -0.87
CA SER A 53 17.07 -16.80 -0.28
C SER A 53 17.13 -18.27 -0.71
N THR A 54 16.07 -18.82 -1.30
CA THR A 54 16.05 -20.19 -1.84
C THR A 54 16.92 -20.37 -3.08
N GLY A 55 17.36 -19.28 -3.73
CA GLY A 55 18.13 -19.32 -4.98
C GLY A 55 17.33 -19.68 -6.22
N HIS A 56 16.05 -20.04 -6.10
CA HIS A 56 15.19 -20.45 -7.21
C HIS A 56 14.47 -19.27 -7.88
N VAL A 57 14.43 -18.10 -7.24
CA VAL A 57 13.72 -16.92 -7.71
C VAL A 57 14.70 -15.76 -7.92
N SER A 58 14.79 -15.28 -9.16
CA SER A 58 15.58 -14.10 -9.50
C SER A 58 14.86 -12.79 -9.16
N ILE A 59 15.64 -11.73 -8.92
CA ILE A 59 15.09 -10.37 -8.73
C ILE A 59 14.17 -9.96 -9.88
N ARG A 60 14.52 -10.31 -11.13
CA ARG A 60 13.72 -9.98 -12.31
C ARG A 60 12.34 -10.64 -12.30
N GLN A 61 12.24 -11.88 -11.82
CA GLN A 61 10.96 -12.58 -11.65
C GLN A 61 10.11 -11.92 -10.55
N MET A 62 10.73 -11.54 -9.42
CA MET A 62 10.03 -10.85 -8.33
C MET A 62 9.49 -9.48 -8.78
N ILE A 63 10.29 -8.70 -9.50
CA ILE A 63 9.86 -7.39 -10.01
C ILE A 63 8.67 -7.54 -10.95
N ARG A 64 8.71 -8.50 -11.89
CA ARG A 64 7.63 -8.70 -12.85
C ARG A 64 6.34 -9.16 -12.17
N ALA A 65 6.42 -10.15 -11.27
CA ALA A 65 5.25 -10.62 -10.53
C ALA A 65 4.70 -9.54 -9.58
N GLY A 66 5.59 -8.87 -8.86
CA GLY A 66 5.26 -7.79 -7.94
C GLY A 66 4.65 -6.57 -8.63
N PHE A 67 5.04 -6.28 -9.88
CA PHE A 67 4.44 -5.18 -10.65
C PHE A 67 2.93 -5.41 -10.88
N PHE A 68 2.56 -6.61 -11.36
CA PHE A 68 1.15 -6.94 -11.59
C PHE A 68 0.36 -7.00 -10.28
N LEU A 69 0.95 -7.53 -9.21
CA LEU A 69 0.35 -7.52 -7.87
C LEU A 69 0.14 -6.11 -7.34
N ASN A 70 1.13 -5.22 -7.49
CA ASN A 70 1.00 -3.82 -7.09
C ASN A 70 -0.11 -3.12 -7.87
N LEU A 71 -0.25 -3.39 -9.18
CA LEU A 71 -1.31 -2.79 -9.98
C LEU A 71 -2.70 -3.27 -9.54
N ALA A 72 -2.86 -4.57 -9.29
CA ALA A 72 -4.09 -5.14 -8.76
C ALA A 72 -4.41 -4.59 -7.34
N ALA A 73 -3.40 -4.44 -6.51
CA ALA A 73 -3.51 -3.84 -5.18
C ALA A 73 -3.99 -2.39 -5.24
N VAL A 74 -3.40 -1.56 -6.12
CA VAL A 74 -3.85 -0.17 -6.34
C VAL A 74 -5.32 -0.15 -6.76
N ALA A 75 -5.70 -0.95 -7.75
CA ALA A 75 -7.10 -1.01 -8.19
C ALA A 75 -8.05 -1.42 -7.06
N THR A 76 -7.66 -2.42 -6.27
CA THR A 76 -8.47 -2.92 -5.13
C THR A 76 -8.59 -1.89 -4.02
N ILE A 77 -7.49 -1.21 -3.65
CA ILE A 77 -7.48 -0.17 -2.64
C ILE A 77 -8.30 1.04 -3.10
N THR A 78 -8.18 1.45 -4.36
CA THR A 78 -8.98 2.54 -4.92
C THR A 78 -10.46 2.18 -4.86
N LEU A 79 -10.84 0.96 -5.24
CA LEU A 79 -12.22 0.48 -5.14
C LEU A 79 -12.69 0.49 -3.67
N PHE A 80 -11.88 -0.01 -2.74
CA PHE A 80 -12.19 0.03 -1.32
C PHE A 80 -12.38 1.47 -0.80
N GLY A 81 -11.50 2.38 -1.21
CA GLY A 81 -11.60 3.80 -0.87
C GLY A 81 -12.87 4.47 -1.37
N TYR A 82 -13.34 4.14 -2.58
CA TYR A 82 -14.56 4.71 -3.15
C TYR A 82 -15.85 4.05 -2.66
N PHE A 83 -15.85 2.75 -2.34
CA PHE A 83 -17.08 2.02 -2.01
C PHE A 83 -17.26 1.80 -0.50
N TRP A 84 -16.20 1.47 0.22
CA TRP A 84 -16.29 1.10 1.65
C TRP A 84 -16.18 2.29 2.58
N ILE A 85 -15.33 3.27 2.26
CA ILE A 85 -15.16 4.45 3.13
C ILE A 85 -16.44 5.29 3.21
N PRO A 86 -17.14 5.60 2.10
CA PRO A 86 -18.43 6.31 2.19
C PRO A 86 -19.49 5.50 2.93
N LEU A 87 -19.49 4.17 2.79
CA LEU A 87 -20.42 3.27 3.46
C LEU A 87 -20.25 3.29 5.00
N VAL A 88 -19.00 3.34 5.48
CA VAL A 88 -18.69 3.30 6.93
C VAL A 88 -18.75 4.69 7.57
N TRP A 89 -18.33 5.75 6.87
CA TRP A 89 -18.30 7.12 7.42
C TRP A 89 -19.50 7.99 7.04
N GLY A 90 -20.47 7.47 6.28
CA GLY A 90 -21.79 8.08 6.11
C GLY A 90 -21.75 9.53 5.60
N ARG A 91 -20.85 9.82 4.65
CA ARG A 91 -20.85 11.05 3.86
C ARG A 91 -21.01 10.72 2.39
#